data_AF-X0WLE2-F1
#
_entry.id   AF-X0WLE2-F1
#
_cell.length_a   1.000
_cell.length_b   1.000
_cell.length_c   1.000
_cell.angle_alpha   90.00
_cell.angle_beta   90.00
_cell.angle_gamma   90.00
#
_symmetry.space_group_name_H-M   'P 1'
#
loop_
_entity.id
_entity.type
_entity.pdbx_description
1 polymer ?
#
loop_
_entity_poly.entity_id
_entity_poly.type
_entity_poly.pdbx_seq_one_letter_code
_entity_poly.pdbx_strand_id
1 'polypeptide(L)'
;LSWEPGCEADTHDVFLGTNYGEVVSATTVSHPNVAYQNVSVPSYTPSSLETNTTYYWRVDEVNGPATWTGDVWEFKTGFCGAPGDFDWFVDIVDGEYPDSEVGMWTNVVCDSQDRPRCSYYEGDDNCLKYAAWNGTSWDREVVDEGGPTDPFSVGRYNCLVIDSQDRCHISYRDRNKFRLKYAVQDGMGGWDIQVVDDPCVEDPVGNGRVGVGRYTSIDLDSNEYPHISYTDLDNGCLKYARWNGSSWEVEDVYCNGIPLSISGTSIQID
;
A
#
# COMPACT_ATOMS: atom_id res chain seq x y z
N LEU A 1 -16.90 18.75 17.72
CA LEU A 1 -17.10 20.21 17.81
C LEU A 1 -16.63 20.65 19.20
N SER A 2 -15.90 21.75 19.30
CA SER A 2 -15.40 22.31 20.56
C SER A 2 -15.43 23.83 20.50
N TRP A 3 -15.61 24.50 21.63
CA TRP A 3 -15.73 25.96 21.72
C TRP A 3 -15.09 26.47 23.02
N GLU A 4 -14.99 27.79 23.14
CA GLU A 4 -14.64 28.44 24.41
C GLU A 4 -15.94 28.74 25.19
N PRO A 5 -16.10 28.23 26.42
CA PRO A 5 -17.32 28.44 27.19
C PRO A 5 -17.42 29.89 27.69
N GLY A 6 -18.66 30.38 27.81
CA GLY A 6 -18.94 31.63 28.51
C GLY A 6 -18.40 31.63 29.95
N CYS A 7 -17.95 32.80 30.45
CA CYS A 7 -17.28 32.92 31.75
C CYS A 7 -18.13 32.51 32.96
N GLU A 8 -19.46 32.46 32.80
CA GLU A 8 -20.42 32.08 33.84
C GLU A 8 -21.22 30.82 33.46
N ALA A 9 -20.85 30.07 32.42
CA ALA A 9 -21.62 28.91 31.97
C ALA A 9 -21.40 27.67 32.84
N ASP A 10 -22.49 27.01 33.25
CA ASP A 10 -22.46 25.71 33.94
C ASP A 10 -22.65 24.54 32.97
N THR A 11 -23.49 24.72 31.95
CA THR A 11 -23.76 23.73 30.89
C THR A 11 -24.00 24.43 29.56
N HIS A 12 -24.05 23.65 28.47
CA HIS A 12 -24.15 24.14 27.12
C HIS A 12 -25.23 23.39 26.36
N ASP A 13 -26.20 24.12 25.80
CA ASP A 13 -27.23 23.58 24.93
C ASP A 13 -26.74 23.64 23.47
N VAL A 14 -26.43 22.47 22.90
CA VAL A 14 -25.88 22.35 21.55
C VAL A 14 -26.97 21.99 20.57
N PHE A 15 -27.12 22.79 19.52
CA PHE A 15 -28.06 22.59 18.43
C PHE A 15 -27.29 22.35 17.13
N LEU A 16 -27.63 21.31 16.37
CA LEU A 16 -26.96 20.96 15.12
C LEU A 16 -27.99 20.53 14.06
N GLY A 17 -27.94 21.13 12.88
CA GLY A 17 -28.86 20.79 11.78
C GLY A 17 -28.32 21.24 10.42
N THR A 18 -29.05 20.92 9.35
CA THR A 18 -28.65 21.24 7.96
C THR A 18 -29.34 22.51 7.42
N ASN A 19 -30.25 23.09 8.19
CA ASN A 19 -30.95 24.33 7.86
C ASN A 19 -30.59 25.44 8.85
N TYR A 20 -29.96 26.50 8.35
CA TYR A 20 -29.56 27.66 9.15
C TYR A 20 -30.72 28.27 9.96
N GLY A 21 -31.87 28.48 9.33
CA GLY A 21 -33.03 29.10 9.98
C GLY A 21 -33.61 28.25 11.10
N GLU A 22 -33.64 26.92 10.92
CA GLU A 22 -34.10 25.99 11.95
C GLU A 22 -33.14 26.00 13.16
N VAL A 23 -31.82 26.01 12.93
CA VAL A 23 -30.81 26.10 14.01
C VAL A 23 -30.87 27.44 14.74
N VAL A 24 -31.09 28.55 14.02
CA VAL A 24 -31.30 29.88 14.63
C VAL A 24 -32.55 29.92 15.52
N SER A 25 -33.62 29.22 15.13
CA SER A 25 -34.88 29.23 15.88
C SER A 25 -35.01 28.10 16.92
N ALA A 26 -34.03 27.20 16.99
CA ALA A 26 -34.10 26.02 17.84
C ALA A 26 -34.20 26.38 19.32
N THR A 27 -34.88 25.53 20.08
CA THR A 27 -35.04 25.60 21.54
C THR A 27 -34.85 24.20 22.14
N THR A 28 -34.78 24.08 23.46
CA THR A 28 -34.57 22.80 24.17
C THR A 28 -35.73 21.80 24.04
N VAL A 29 -36.81 22.18 23.37
CA VAL A 29 -37.92 21.29 22.99
C VAL A 29 -37.49 20.44 21.78
N SER A 30 -38.09 19.26 21.59
CA SER A 30 -37.80 18.42 20.42
C SER A 30 -38.03 19.17 19.10
N HIS A 31 -37.02 19.14 18.21
CA HIS A 31 -37.08 19.66 16.85
C HIS A 31 -36.93 18.49 15.87
N PRO A 32 -37.74 18.40 14.80
CA PRO A 32 -37.69 17.27 13.88
C PRO A 32 -36.39 17.19 13.07
N ASN A 33 -35.70 18.33 12.87
CA ASN A 33 -34.57 18.47 11.94
C ASN A 33 -33.31 19.06 12.60
N VAL A 34 -33.34 19.30 13.91
CA VAL A 34 -32.22 19.85 14.68
C VAL A 34 -31.94 18.90 15.83
N ALA A 35 -30.75 18.32 15.84
CA ALA A 35 -30.26 17.56 16.97
C ALA A 35 -30.00 18.52 18.14
N TYR A 36 -30.46 18.15 19.33
CA TYR A 36 -30.27 18.90 20.56
C TYR A 36 -29.59 18.02 21.61
N GLN A 37 -28.58 18.55 22.27
CA GLN A 37 -27.99 17.93 23.45
C GLN A 37 -27.47 18.99 24.43
N ASN A 38 -27.81 18.82 25.71
CA ASN A 38 -27.16 19.55 26.80
C ASN A 38 -25.88 18.81 27.22
N VAL A 39 -24.76 19.53 27.31
CA VAL A 39 -23.45 18.99 27.71
C VAL A 39 -22.83 19.83 28.83
N SER A 40 -22.06 19.18 29.71
CA SER A 40 -21.38 19.84 30.85
C SER A 40 -19.92 20.20 30.58
N VAL A 41 -19.44 19.96 29.36
CA VAL A 41 -18.08 20.27 28.90
C VAL A 41 -18.19 20.98 27.55
N PRO A 42 -17.24 21.87 27.19
CA PRO A 42 -17.33 22.69 25.98
C PRO A 42 -16.94 21.91 24.71
N SER A 43 -17.51 20.71 24.57
CA SER A 43 -17.30 19.82 23.43
C SER A 43 -18.52 18.95 23.18
N TYR A 44 -18.79 18.68 21.90
CA TYR A 44 -19.87 17.81 21.44
C TYR A 44 -19.40 16.97 20.26
N THR A 45 -19.68 15.66 20.30
CA THR A 45 -19.40 14.72 19.21
C THR A 45 -20.73 14.29 18.58
N PRO A 46 -21.02 14.72 17.34
CA PRO A 46 -22.20 14.26 16.61
C PRO A 46 -22.16 12.75 16.40
N SER A 47 -23.31 12.07 16.54
CA SER A 47 -23.40 10.61 16.40
C SER A 47 -23.23 10.13 14.96
N SER A 48 -23.70 10.92 13.99
CA SER A 48 -23.64 10.62 12.56
C SER A 48 -23.84 11.90 11.76
N LEU A 49 -23.04 12.09 10.72
CA LEU A 49 -23.18 13.20 9.78
C LEU A 49 -23.25 12.65 8.36
N GLU A 50 -24.09 13.26 7.53
CA GLU A 50 -24.12 13.00 6.09
C GLU A 50 -22.87 13.59 5.44
N THR A 51 -22.35 12.94 4.41
CA THR A 51 -21.19 13.40 3.65
C THR A 51 -21.58 14.51 2.68
N ASN A 52 -20.65 15.42 2.37
CA ASN A 52 -20.87 16.59 1.51
C ASN A 52 -22.06 17.47 1.93
N THR A 53 -22.38 17.48 3.22
CA THR A 53 -23.52 18.21 3.78
C THR A 53 -23.03 19.41 4.59
N THR A 54 -23.64 20.57 4.37
CA THR A 54 -23.38 21.76 5.18
C THR A 54 -24.23 21.68 6.44
N TYR A 55 -23.58 21.79 7.59
CA TYR A 55 -24.18 21.78 8.90
C TYR A 55 -24.00 23.15 9.55
N TYR A 56 -25.05 23.57 10.23
CA TYR A 56 -25.08 24.76 11.08
C TYR A 56 -25.22 24.29 12.51
N TRP A 57 -24.51 24.93 13.42
CA TRP A 57 -24.60 24.62 14.83
C TRP A 57 -24.52 25.87 15.69
N ARG A 58 -25.20 25.82 16.82
CA ARG A 58 -25.28 26.89 17.81
C ARG A 58 -25.06 26.30 19.17
N VAL A 59 -24.42 27.05 20.05
CA VAL A 59 -24.29 26.70 21.47
C VAL A 59 -24.91 27.82 22.29
N ASP A 60 -25.88 27.47 23.12
CA ASP A 60 -26.43 28.41 24.10
C ASP A 60 -25.84 28.10 25.47
N GLU A 61 -25.32 29.13 26.13
CA GLU A 61 -24.69 29.02 27.45
C GLU A 61 -25.76 29.05 28.55
N VAL A 62 -25.69 28.12 29.50
CA VAL A 62 -26.72 27.95 30.54
C VAL A 62 -26.10 28.03 31.94
N ASN A 63 -26.68 28.90 32.78
CA ASN A 63 -26.41 28.97 34.22
C ASN A 63 -27.72 29.12 34.99
N GLY A 64 -28.19 28.01 35.57
CA GLY A 64 -29.48 27.96 36.25
C GLY A 64 -30.64 28.38 35.33
N PRO A 65 -31.43 29.43 35.67
CA PRO A 65 -32.52 29.90 34.82
C PRO A 65 -32.06 30.83 33.69
N ALA A 66 -30.78 31.23 33.66
CA ALA A 66 -30.24 32.12 32.63
C ALA A 66 -29.72 31.30 31.45
N THR A 67 -30.08 31.75 30.25
CA THR A 67 -29.60 31.20 28.97
C THR A 67 -29.16 32.34 28.08
N TRP A 68 -27.96 32.23 27.49
CA TRP A 68 -27.43 33.18 26.52
C TRP A 68 -27.25 32.48 25.19
N THR A 69 -28.01 32.92 24.19
CA THR A 69 -27.94 32.36 22.84
C THR A 69 -26.63 32.73 22.17
N GLY A 70 -25.92 31.73 21.66
CA GLY A 70 -24.65 31.93 20.97
C GLY A 70 -24.79 32.22 19.48
N ASP A 71 -23.65 32.47 18.84
CA ASP A 71 -23.57 32.61 17.39
C ASP A 71 -23.82 31.27 16.68
N VAL A 72 -24.28 31.34 15.43
CA VAL A 72 -24.41 30.16 14.58
C VAL A 72 -23.15 30.01 13.73
N TRP A 73 -22.47 28.88 13.93
CA TRP A 73 -21.31 28.47 13.15
C TRP A 73 -21.73 27.49 12.06
N GLU A 74 -20.93 27.41 11.01
CA GLU A 74 -21.12 26.44 9.93
C GLU A 74 -19.86 25.60 9.72
N PHE A 75 -20.07 24.36 9.28
CA PHE A 75 -19.03 23.53 8.70
C PHE A 75 -19.64 22.66 7.61
N LYS A 76 -18.80 22.19 6.69
CA LYS A 76 -19.23 21.26 5.65
C LYS A 76 -18.47 19.95 5.81
N THR A 77 -19.19 18.84 5.85
CA THR A 77 -18.54 17.52 5.81
C THR A 77 -17.93 17.29 4.43
N GLY A 78 -16.76 16.65 4.38
CA GLY A 78 -16.15 16.24 3.12
C GLY A 78 -16.92 15.12 2.43
N PHE A 79 -16.57 14.87 1.17
CA PHE A 79 -16.67 13.51 0.65
C PHE A 79 -15.54 12.70 1.28
N CYS A 80 -15.77 11.43 1.59
CA CYS A 80 -14.65 10.50 1.59
C CYS A 80 -14.13 10.48 0.13
N GLY A 81 -13.01 11.18 -0.13
CA GLY A 81 -12.36 11.26 -1.46
C GLY A 81 -12.66 12.47 -2.36
N ALA A 82 -12.90 13.69 -1.83
CA ALA A 82 -12.99 14.88 -2.69
C ALA A 82 -11.61 15.29 -3.26
N PRO A 83 -11.51 15.70 -4.54
CA PRO A 83 -10.25 16.18 -5.10
C PRO A 83 -9.78 17.45 -4.39
N GLY A 84 -8.62 17.40 -3.73
CA GLY A 84 -8.01 18.54 -3.02
C GLY A 84 -7.96 18.40 -1.50
N ASP A 85 -8.60 17.37 -0.94
CA ASP A 85 -8.38 16.95 0.44
C ASP A 85 -7.32 15.82 0.41
N PHE A 86 -6.08 16.14 0.79
CA PHE A 86 -4.99 15.16 0.86
C PHE A 86 -5.11 14.30 2.12
N ASP A 87 -6.31 13.76 2.37
CA ASP A 87 -6.51 12.77 3.41
C ASP A 87 -5.90 11.46 2.92
N TRP A 88 -4.86 11.02 3.63
CA TRP A 88 -4.18 9.77 3.33
C TRP A 88 -5.15 8.63 3.57
N PHE A 89 -5.56 7.97 2.49
CA PHE A 89 -6.24 6.69 2.58
C PHE A 89 -5.21 5.61 2.93
N VAL A 90 -5.40 4.95 4.07
CA VAL A 90 -4.59 3.83 4.53
C VAL A 90 -5.44 2.57 4.47
N ASP A 91 -4.95 1.55 3.77
CA ASP A 91 -5.58 0.25 3.68
C ASP A 91 -4.53 -0.87 3.81
N ILE A 92 -4.98 -2.03 4.28
CA ILE A 92 -4.13 -3.20 4.47
C ILE A 92 -4.14 -4.01 3.17
N VAL A 93 -3.03 -3.95 2.44
CA VAL A 93 -2.85 -4.67 1.18
C VAL A 93 -2.93 -6.17 1.40
N ASP A 94 -2.22 -6.72 2.39
CA ASP A 94 -2.28 -8.12 2.78
C ASP A 94 -1.84 -8.25 4.24
N GLY A 95 -2.60 -9.00 5.03
CA GLY A 95 -2.42 -9.07 6.48
C GLY A 95 -3.46 -10.00 7.09
N GLU A 96 -3.05 -11.23 7.39
CA GLU A 96 -3.95 -12.24 7.96
C GLU A 96 -3.88 -12.25 9.49
N TYR A 97 -2.68 -12.01 10.08
CA TYR A 97 -2.45 -12.04 11.52
C TYR A 97 -1.34 -11.07 11.99
N PRO A 98 -1.35 -10.62 13.27
CA PRO A 98 -0.35 -9.68 13.81
C PRO A 98 1.09 -10.18 13.76
N ASP A 99 1.28 -11.50 13.74
CA ASP A 99 2.59 -12.16 13.78
C ASP A 99 3.01 -12.74 12.42
N SER A 100 2.24 -12.50 11.35
CA SER A 100 2.52 -13.03 10.00
C SER A 100 3.69 -12.30 9.33
N GLU A 101 4.56 -13.04 8.63
CA GLU A 101 5.71 -12.47 7.90
C GLU A 101 5.32 -12.01 6.48
N VAL A 102 4.31 -11.14 6.37
CA VAL A 102 3.79 -10.65 5.08
C VAL A 102 4.44 -9.33 4.68
N GLY A 103 4.75 -9.16 3.38
CA GLY A 103 5.12 -7.87 2.82
C GLY A 103 6.63 -7.58 2.78
N MET A 104 7.49 -8.58 2.97
CA MET A 104 8.93 -8.36 2.86
C MET A 104 9.34 -8.08 1.41
N TRP A 105 10.33 -7.20 1.22
CA TRP A 105 10.80 -6.77 -0.11
C TRP A 105 9.66 -6.31 -1.03
N THR A 106 8.72 -5.54 -0.48
CA THR A 106 7.60 -5.01 -1.26
C THR A 106 8.08 -4.04 -2.34
N ASN A 107 7.56 -4.20 -3.55
CA ASN A 107 7.64 -3.22 -4.62
C ASN A 107 6.22 -2.78 -5.01
N VAL A 108 6.10 -1.55 -5.48
CA VAL A 108 4.83 -0.97 -5.92
C VAL A 108 5.02 -0.19 -7.21
N VAL A 109 4.10 -0.38 -8.14
CA VAL A 109 3.94 0.42 -9.37
C VAL A 109 2.46 0.76 -9.55
N CYS A 110 2.14 1.66 -10.46
CA CYS A 110 0.75 1.95 -10.83
C CYS A 110 0.48 1.46 -12.25
N ASP A 111 -0.73 0.96 -12.47
CA ASP A 111 -1.22 0.70 -13.83
C ASP A 111 -1.65 1.99 -14.54
N SER A 112 -2.07 1.88 -15.80
CA SER A 112 -2.55 2.99 -16.62
C SER A 112 -3.79 3.73 -16.07
N GLN A 113 -4.44 3.19 -15.04
CA GLN A 113 -5.58 3.78 -14.33
C GLN A 113 -5.18 4.36 -12.96
N ASP A 114 -3.88 4.55 -12.72
CA ASP A 114 -3.31 4.98 -11.45
C ASP A 114 -3.63 4.04 -10.27
N ARG A 115 -3.92 2.76 -10.56
CA ARG A 115 -4.22 1.78 -9.52
C ARG A 115 -2.95 1.05 -9.10
N PRO A 116 -2.67 0.95 -7.79
CA PRO A 116 -1.45 0.34 -7.31
C PRO A 116 -1.43 -1.17 -7.58
N ARG A 117 -0.23 -1.65 -7.92
CA ARG A 117 0.19 -3.04 -8.11
C ARG A 117 1.36 -3.30 -7.20
N CYS A 118 1.27 -4.33 -6.38
CA CYS A 118 2.26 -4.65 -5.38
C CYS A 118 2.78 -6.06 -5.58
N SER A 119 4.09 -6.25 -5.56
CA SER A 119 4.70 -7.58 -5.39
C SER A 119 5.41 -7.65 -4.06
N TYR A 120 5.33 -8.78 -3.38
CA TYR A 120 5.94 -8.95 -2.08
C TYR A 120 6.24 -10.42 -1.80
N TYR A 121 7.23 -10.63 -0.94
CA TYR A 121 7.47 -11.93 -0.34
C TYR A 121 6.54 -12.15 0.85
N GLU A 122 6.01 -13.36 0.93
CA GLU A 122 5.22 -13.81 2.06
C GLU A 122 5.99 -14.96 2.74
N GLY A 123 6.29 -14.79 4.03
CA GLY A 123 7.21 -15.63 4.78
C GLY A 123 6.60 -16.87 5.40
N ASP A 124 5.30 -16.89 5.66
CA ASP A 124 4.61 -18.04 6.26
C ASP A 124 4.55 -19.20 5.24
N ASP A 125 4.20 -18.92 3.98
CA ASP A 125 4.18 -19.87 2.85
C ASP A 125 5.45 -19.82 1.98
N ASN A 126 6.37 -18.89 2.26
CA ASN A 126 7.64 -18.70 1.57
C ASN A 126 7.50 -18.45 0.04
N CYS A 127 6.44 -17.75 -0.36
CA CYS A 127 6.06 -17.56 -1.76
C CYS A 127 6.23 -16.11 -2.24
N LEU A 128 6.18 -15.94 -3.57
CA LEU A 128 6.02 -14.62 -4.18
C LEU A 128 4.52 -14.35 -4.33
N LYS A 129 4.03 -13.28 -3.72
CA LYS A 129 2.65 -12.81 -3.86
C LYS A 129 2.57 -11.52 -4.67
N TYR A 130 1.41 -11.32 -5.26
CA TYR A 130 1.02 -10.11 -5.96
C TYR A 130 -0.35 -9.65 -5.48
N ALA A 131 -0.50 -8.33 -5.37
CA ALA A 131 -1.78 -7.70 -5.05
C ALA A 131 -2.07 -6.54 -6.00
N ALA A 132 -3.31 -6.45 -6.47
CA ALA A 132 -3.78 -5.40 -7.36
C ALA A 132 -5.05 -4.75 -6.80
N TRP A 133 -5.05 -3.42 -6.70
CA TRP A 133 -6.27 -2.68 -6.39
C TRP A 133 -7.19 -2.62 -7.60
N ASN A 134 -8.42 -3.13 -7.48
CA ASN A 134 -9.39 -3.12 -8.58
C ASN A 134 -10.26 -1.86 -8.62
N GLY A 135 -10.11 -0.94 -7.64
CA GLY A 135 -10.96 0.22 -7.45
C GLY A 135 -11.85 0.15 -6.21
N THR A 136 -12.07 -1.06 -5.69
CA THR A 136 -12.94 -1.30 -4.52
C THR A 136 -12.33 -2.25 -3.49
N SER A 137 -11.45 -3.16 -3.91
CA SER A 137 -10.75 -4.10 -3.05
C SER A 137 -9.38 -4.47 -3.64
N TRP A 138 -8.54 -5.06 -2.81
CA TRP A 138 -7.31 -5.72 -3.23
C TRP A 138 -7.60 -7.15 -3.68
N ASP A 139 -7.29 -7.45 -4.94
CA ASP A 139 -7.22 -8.80 -5.47
C ASP A 139 -5.80 -9.32 -5.23
N ARG A 140 -5.67 -10.52 -4.65
CA ARG A 140 -4.38 -11.11 -4.25
C ARG A 140 -4.19 -12.46 -4.93
N GLU A 141 -2.96 -12.76 -5.32
CA GLU A 141 -2.61 -14.03 -5.94
C GLU A 141 -1.20 -14.47 -5.54
N VAL A 142 -0.98 -15.79 -5.58
CA VAL A 142 0.35 -16.37 -5.49
C VAL A 142 0.92 -16.43 -6.91
N VAL A 143 2.04 -15.73 -7.11
CA VAL A 143 2.75 -15.68 -8.40
C VAL A 143 3.59 -16.94 -8.59
N ASP A 144 4.35 -17.32 -7.55
CA ASP A 144 5.23 -18.47 -7.56
C ASP A 144 5.20 -19.12 -6.18
N GLU A 145 4.79 -20.38 -6.16
CA GLU A 145 4.62 -21.15 -4.94
C GLU A 145 5.98 -21.51 -4.33
N GLY A 146 6.09 -21.25 -3.03
CA GLY A 146 7.22 -21.70 -2.22
C GLY A 146 7.04 -23.15 -1.77
N GLY A 147 7.61 -23.47 -0.61
CA GLY A 147 7.29 -24.67 0.14
C GLY A 147 7.02 -24.35 1.60
N PRO A 148 6.40 -25.28 2.34
CA PRO A 148 5.89 -25.02 3.69
C PRO A 148 6.96 -24.78 4.76
N THR A 149 8.25 -24.85 4.40
CA THR A 149 9.37 -24.69 5.34
C THR A 149 10.60 -24.12 4.63
N ASP A 150 11.41 -23.32 5.33
CA ASP A 150 12.77 -23.00 4.89
C ASP A 150 13.56 -24.31 4.56
N PRO A 151 14.37 -24.36 3.48
CA PRO A 151 14.77 -23.27 2.61
C PRO A 151 13.91 -23.08 1.36
N PHE A 152 12.72 -23.68 1.29
CA PHE A 152 11.84 -23.66 0.11
C PHE A 152 11.18 -22.29 -0.10
N SER A 153 12.00 -21.29 -0.45
CA SER A 153 11.61 -19.89 -0.52
C SER A 153 11.86 -19.29 -1.90
N VAL A 154 10.82 -18.68 -2.47
CA VAL A 154 10.86 -17.93 -3.73
C VAL A 154 10.30 -16.53 -3.50
N GLY A 155 10.69 -15.56 -4.34
CA GLY A 155 10.14 -14.19 -4.29
C GLY A 155 10.96 -13.17 -3.51
N ARG A 156 12.08 -13.58 -2.89
CA ARG A 156 12.95 -12.66 -2.16
C ARG A 156 13.64 -11.68 -3.09
N TYR A 157 13.88 -10.47 -2.59
CA TYR A 157 14.53 -9.37 -3.33
C TYR A 157 13.83 -9.04 -4.64
N ASN A 158 12.51 -9.23 -4.73
CA ASN A 158 11.80 -9.00 -5.97
C ASN A 158 11.91 -7.53 -6.43
N CYS A 159 11.66 -7.31 -7.71
CA CYS A 159 11.46 -5.98 -8.30
C CYS A 159 10.39 -6.10 -9.38
N LEU A 160 9.49 -5.11 -9.45
CA LEU A 160 8.28 -5.10 -10.26
C LEU A 160 8.31 -3.91 -11.22
N VAL A 161 8.01 -4.16 -12.48
CA VAL A 161 7.70 -3.16 -13.50
C VAL A 161 6.43 -3.55 -14.25
N ILE A 162 5.87 -2.61 -15.00
CA ILE A 162 4.65 -2.81 -15.77
C ILE A 162 4.89 -2.40 -17.22
N ASP A 163 4.41 -3.19 -18.16
CA ASP A 163 4.51 -2.88 -19.59
C ASP A 163 3.37 -1.97 -20.06
N SER A 164 3.45 -1.50 -21.32
CA SER A 164 2.40 -0.68 -21.93
C SER A 164 1.02 -1.36 -22.08
N GLN A 165 0.91 -2.65 -21.77
CA GLN A 165 -0.33 -3.43 -21.77
C GLN A 165 -0.88 -3.68 -20.36
N ASP A 166 -0.33 -3.00 -19.35
CA ASP A 166 -0.62 -3.19 -17.92
C ASP A 166 -0.29 -4.59 -17.39
N ARG A 167 0.59 -5.35 -18.08
CA ARG A 167 1.08 -6.64 -17.58
C ARG A 167 2.23 -6.38 -16.63
N CYS A 168 2.20 -7.04 -15.49
CA CYS A 168 3.27 -6.95 -14.50
C CYS A 168 4.40 -7.92 -14.81
N HIS A 169 5.63 -7.43 -14.67
CA HIS A 169 6.88 -8.16 -14.85
C HIS A 169 7.66 -8.14 -13.54
N ILE A 170 7.99 -9.31 -13.01
CA ILE A 170 8.66 -9.44 -11.70
C ILE A 170 9.95 -10.22 -11.87
N SER A 171 11.07 -9.61 -11.50
CA SER A 171 12.32 -10.34 -11.28
C SER A 171 12.43 -10.70 -9.80
N TYR A 172 12.94 -11.90 -9.47
CA TYR A 172 13.04 -12.33 -8.08
C TYR A 172 14.01 -13.49 -7.88
N ARG A 173 14.42 -13.70 -6.63
CA ARG A 173 15.29 -14.83 -6.26
C ARG A 173 14.48 -16.07 -5.91
N ASP A 174 14.89 -17.20 -6.47
CA ASP A 174 14.57 -18.53 -5.98
C ASP A 174 15.69 -18.97 -5.04
N ARG A 175 15.45 -18.89 -3.72
CA ARG A 175 16.42 -19.29 -2.70
C ARG A 175 16.54 -20.80 -2.60
N ASN A 176 15.52 -21.57 -2.99
CA ASN A 176 15.55 -23.02 -2.97
C ASN A 176 16.54 -23.59 -3.99
N LYS A 177 16.56 -23.00 -5.19
CA LYS A 177 17.44 -23.41 -6.30
C LYS A 177 18.60 -22.44 -6.57
N PHE A 178 18.76 -21.41 -5.74
CA PHE A 178 19.86 -20.44 -5.78
C PHE A 178 20.01 -19.71 -7.13
N ARG A 179 18.89 -19.40 -7.76
CA ARG A 179 18.80 -18.91 -9.14
C ARG A 179 17.95 -17.65 -9.26
N LEU A 180 18.15 -16.93 -10.36
CA LEU A 180 17.30 -15.80 -10.74
C LEU A 180 16.11 -16.31 -11.54
N LYS A 181 14.91 -15.86 -11.17
CA LYS A 181 13.67 -16.13 -11.91
C LYS A 181 13.02 -14.83 -12.34
N TYR A 182 12.18 -14.95 -13.35
CA TYR A 182 11.36 -13.89 -13.91
C TYR A 182 9.94 -14.42 -14.10
N ALA A 183 8.95 -13.61 -13.72
CA ALA A 183 7.54 -13.90 -13.93
C ALA A 183 6.89 -12.75 -14.69
N VAL A 184 6.00 -13.05 -15.63
CA VAL A 184 5.19 -12.06 -16.35
C VAL A 184 3.75 -12.53 -16.42
N GLN A 185 2.80 -11.61 -16.29
CA GLN A 185 1.40 -11.95 -16.46
C GLN A 185 1.13 -12.41 -17.90
N ASP A 186 0.44 -13.54 -18.05
CA ASP A 186 0.21 -14.20 -19.35
C ASP A 186 -0.95 -13.60 -20.15
N GLY A 187 -1.68 -12.63 -19.59
CA GLY A 187 -2.87 -12.00 -20.18
C GLY A 187 -4.15 -12.84 -20.08
N MET A 188 -4.09 -14.02 -19.46
CA MET A 188 -5.23 -14.93 -19.22
C MET A 188 -5.57 -15.06 -17.72
N GLY A 189 -4.89 -14.28 -16.86
CA GLY A 189 -5.06 -14.32 -15.41
C GLY A 189 -4.11 -15.28 -14.70
N GLY A 190 -2.99 -15.66 -15.35
CA GLY A 190 -1.90 -16.42 -14.75
C GLY A 190 -0.55 -15.76 -14.96
N TRP A 191 0.50 -16.49 -14.60
CA TRP A 191 1.89 -16.05 -14.68
C TRP A 191 2.72 -17.04 -15.51
N ASP A 192 3.43 -16.54 -16.52
CA ASP A 192 4.51 -17.28 -17.17
C ASP A 192 5.81 -17.07 -16.38
N ILE A 193 6.40 -18.17 -15.91
CA ILE A 193 7.56 -18.16 -15.02
C ILE A 193 8.75 -18.80 -15.71
N GLN A 194 9.85 -18.06 -15.76
CA GLN A 194 11.08 -18.45 -16.43
C GLN A 194 12.26 -18.45 -15.46
N VAL A 195 13.20 -19.36 -15.70
CA VAL A 195 14.51 -19.36 -15.06
C VAL A 195 15.45 -18.54 -15.93
N VAL A 196 15.98 -17.46 -15.38
CA VAL A 196 16.82 -16.50 -16.11
C VAL A 196 18.29 -16.92 -16.05
N ASP A 197 18.77 -17.24 -14.85
CA ASP A 197 20.15 -17.63 -14.60
C ASP A 197 20.19 -18.68 -13.50
N ASP A 198 20.66 -19.88 -13.86
CA ASP A 198 20.78 -21.05 -12.98
C ASP A 198 22.24 -21.48 -12.89
N PRO A 199 22.95 -21.12 -11.80
CA PRO A 199 24.35 -21.49 -11.62
C PRO A 199 24.52 -22.99 -11.33
N CYS A 200 23.42 -23.77 -11.23
CA CYS A 200 23.42 -25.20 -10.91
C CYS A 200 24.20 -25.53 -9.62
N VAL A 201 24.18 -24.63 -8.63
CA VAL A 201 24.88 -24.82 -7.35
C VAL A 201 23.97 -25.49 -6.33
N GLU A 202 24.56 -26.32 -5.48
CA GLU A 202 23.93 -26.78 -4.24
C GLU A 202 24.50 -25.98 -3.07
N ASP A 203 23.73 -25.83 -1.99
CA ASP A 203 24.20 -25.17 -0.77
C ASP A 203 24.75 -26.20 0.23
N PRO A 204 26.07 -26.42 0.29
CA PRO A 204 26.67 -27.42 1.18
C PRO A 204 26.54 -27.08 2.66
N VAL A 205 26.24 -25.81 3.00
CA VAL A 205 26.16 -25.29 4.36
C VAL A 205 24.72 -24.98 4.80
N GLY A 206 23.75 -25.08 3.90
CA GLY A 206 22.31 -24.91 4.18
C GLY A 206 21.91 -23.53 4.71
N ASN A 207 22.73 -22.50 4.49
CA ASN A 207 22.49 -21.14 4.99
C ASN A 207 21.87 -20.20 3.93
N GLY A 208 21.62 -20.72 2.73
CA GLY A 208 21.10 -20.03 1.55
C GLY A 208 22.01 -18.94 1.01
N ARG A 209 23.31 -19.01 1.34
CA ARG A 209 24.28 -17.97 0.96
C ARG A 209 24.61 -17.99 -0.51
N VAL A 210 24.77 -19.18 -1.08
CA VAL A 210 25.24 -19.42 -2.44
C VAL A 210 24.26 -18.97 -3.53
N GLY A 211 24.84 -18.76 -4.73
CA GLY A 211 24.16 -18.57 -6.00
C GLY A 211 23.83 -17.13 -6.33
N VAL A 212 22.89 -16.96 -7.26
CA VAL A 212 22.63 -15.67 -7.92
C VAL A 212 21.27 -15.09 -7.53
N GLY A 213 20.92 -13.95 -8.15
CA GLY A 213 19.59 -13.37 -8.14
C GLY A 213 19.28 -12.51 -6.91
N ARG A 214 20.29 -12.15 -6.10
CA ARG A 214 20.09 -11.21 -4.99
C ARG A 214 20.06 -9.78 -5.48
N TYR A 215 19.24 -8.96 -4.81
CA TYR A 215 19.10 -7.53 -5.07
C TYR A 215 18.80 -7.23 -6.54
N THR A 216 17.85 -7.96 -7.10
CA THR A 216 17.49 -7.80 -8.51
C THR A 216 16.77 -6.46 -8.72
N SER A 217 17.01 -5.86 -9.87
CA SER A 217 16.30 -4.69 -10.38
C SER A 217 15.99 -4.95 -11.85
N ILE A 218 14.77 -4.65 -12.26
CA ILE A 218 14.28 -4.90 -13.61
C ILE A 218 13.78 -3.61 -14.22
N ASP A 219 13.98 -3.46 -15.53
CA ASP A 219 13.32 -2.46 -16.36
C ASP A 219 13.04 -3.02 -17.77
N LEU A 220 12.20 -2.37 -18.55
CA LEU A 220 11.80 -2.80 -19.89
C LEU A 220 12.40 -1.86 -20.96
N ASP A 221 12.83 -2.42 -22.09
CA ASP A 221 13.20 -1.59 -23.25
C ASP A 221 11.98 -1.15 -24.08
N SER A 222 12.23 -0.36 -25.13
CA SER A 222 11.19 0.06 -26.08
C SER A 222 10.43 -1.07 -26.80
N ASN A 223 10.89 -2.32 -26.72
CA ASN A 223 10.20 -3.50 -27.24
C ASN A 223 9.47 -4.29 -26.13
N GLU A 224 9.39 -3.75 -24.92
CA GLU A 224 8.88 -4.42 -23.71
C GLU A 224 9.70 -5.66 -23.32
N TYR A 225 10.98 -5.72 -23.71
CA TYR A 225 11.86 -6.81 -23.32
C TYR A 225 12.51 -6.51 -21.97
N PRO A 226 12.47 -7.48 -21.03
CA PRO A 226 13.03 -7.28 -19.70
C PRO A 226 14.55 -7.27 -19.67
N HIS A 227 15.08 -6.34 -18.89
CA HIS A 227 16.49 -6.16 -18.56
C HIS A 227 16.65 -6.21 -17.04
N ILE A 228 17.54 -7.05 -16.55
CA ILE A 228 17.66 -7.34 -15.12
C ILE A 228 19.10 -7.18 -14.68
N SER A 229 19.37 -6.29 -13.72
CA SER A 229 20.64 -6.26 -12.98
C SER A 229 20.49 -7.04 -11.68
N TYR A 230 21.50 -7.81 -11.31
CA TYR A 230 21.46 -8.65 -10.11
C TYR A 230 22.86 -9.04 -9.66
N THR A 231 22.97 -9.75 -8.54
CA THR A 231 24.25 -10.08 -7.92
C THR A 231 24.44 -11.58 -7.74
N ASP A 232 25.69 -11.99 -7.93
CA ASP A 232 26.27 -13.20 -7.36
C ASP A 232 27.20 -12.74 -6.22
N LEU A 233 26.66 -12.66 -5.01
CA LEU A 233 27.39 -12.07 -3.90
C LEU A 233 28.59 -12.90 -3.46
N ASP A 234 28.53 -14.23 -3.61
CA ASP A 234 29.60 -15.10 -3.11
C ASP A 234 30.80 -15.08 -4.05
N ASN A 235 30.56 -15.02 -5.36
CA ASN A 235 31.62 -14.85 -6.35
C ASN A 235 32.00 -13.37 -6.54
N GLY A 236 31.25 -12.46 -5.92
CA GLY A 236 31.47 -11.04 -6.00
C GLY A 236 31.24 -10.47 -7.39
N CYS A 237 30.23 -10.99 -8.09
CA CYS A 237 29.88 -10.53 -9.43
C CYS A 237 28.64 -9.61 -9.42
N LEU A 238 28.71 -8.52 -10.17
CA LEU A 238 27.55 -7.79 -10.69
C LEU A 238 27.21 -8.40 -12.05
N LYS A 239 25.96 -8.82 -12.22
CA LYS A 239 25.48 -9.53 -13.40
C LYS A 239 24.34 -8.79 -14.04
N TYR A 240 24.19 -9.01 -15.33
CA TYR A 240 23.13 -8.45 -16.16
C TYR A 240 22.53 -9.53 -17.03
N ALA A 241 21.21 -9.55 -17.11
CA ALA A 241 20.45 -10.43 -17.99
C ALA A 241 19.49 -9.61 -18.84
N ARG A 242 19.30 -9.99 -20.10
CA ARG A 242 18.27 -9.40 -20.96
C ARG A 242 17.58 -10.44 -21.82
N TRP A 243 16.30 -10.23 -22.10
CA TRP A 243 15.59 -11.02 -23.09
C TRP A 243 15.84 -10.44 -24.49
N ASN A 244 16.18 -11.29 -25.46
CA ASN A 244 16.42 -10.86 -26.84
C ASN A 244 15.23 -11.11 -27.79
N GLY A 245 14.07 -11.49 -27.25
CA GLY A 245 12.90 -11.93 -28.02
C GLY A 245 12.79 -13.46 -28.18
N SER A 246 13.84 -14.21 -27.86
CA SER A 246 13.87 -15.68 -28.01
C SER A 246 14.54 -16.44 -26.87
N SER A 247 15.50 -15.81 -26.19
CA SER A 247 16.25 -16.41 -25.08
C SER A 247 16.77 -15.32 -24.14
N TRP A 248 17.07 -15.71 -22.90
CA TRP A 248 17.83 -14.90 -21.97
C TRP A 248 19.31 -14.88 -22.36
N GLU A 249 19.89 -13.69 -22.40
CA GLU A 249 21.32 -13.47 -22.53
C GLU A 249 21.84 -12.95 -21.19
N VAL A 250 22.84 -13.63 -20.62
CA VAL A 250 23.40 -13.34 -19.30
C VAL A 250 24.87 -12.99 -19.42
N GLU A 251 25.31 -11.95 -18.73
CA GLU A 251 26.71 -11.53 -18.67
C GLU A 251 27.16 -11.11 -17.26
N ASP A 252 28.46 -11.28 -17.01
CA ASP A 252 29.14 -10.71 -15.84
C ASP A 252 29.64 -9.31 -16.20
N VAL A 253 28.97 -8.28 -15.67
CA VAL A 253 29.38 -6.88 -15.85
C VAL A 253 30.69 -6.61 -15.12
N TYR A 254 30.84 -7.20 -13.93
CA TYR A 254 32.04 -7.15 -13.12
C TYR A 254 32.13 -8.41 -12.26
N CYS A 255 33.33 -8.97 -12.08
CA CYS A 255 33.55 -10.01 -11.09
C CYS A 255 35.01 -10.04 -10.59
N ASN A 256 35.20 -10.31 -9.29
CA ASN A 256 36.52 -10.38 -8.66
C ASN A 256 36.78 -11.66 -7.84
N GLY A 257 35.80 -12.57 -7.74
CA GLY A 257 35.93 -13.82 -6.98
C GLY A 257 35.96 -13.62 -5.46
N ILE A 258 35.67 -12.41 -4.97
CA ILE A 258 35.69 -12.06 -3.54
C ILE A 258 34.28 -11.63 -3.14
N PRO A 259 33.70 -12.19 -2.07
CA PRO A 259 32.34 -11.86 -1.69
C PRO A 259 32.08 -10.35 -1.59
N LEU A 260 31.03 -9.87 -2.24
CA LEU A 260 30.64 -8.46 -2.21
C LEU A 260 29.89 -8.13 -0.92
N SER A 261 30.16 -6.93 -0.39
CA SER A 261 29.37 -6.32 0.68
C SER A 261 28.45 -5.22 0.12
N ILE A 262 27.79 -5.50 -1.02
CA ILE A 262 26.83 -4.57 -1.63
C ILE A 262 25.41 -4.88 -1.16
N SER A 263 24.56 -3.84 -1.15
CA SER A 263 23.20 -3.90 -0.60
C SER A 263 22.09 -3.67 -1.63
N GLY A 264 22.43 -3.56 -2.92
CA GLY A 264 21.47 -3.20 -3.96
C GLY A 264 22.06 -3.19 -5.37
N THR A 265 21.22 -3.44 -6.37
CA THR A 265 21.45 -3.01 -7.76
C THR A 265 20.29 -2.13 -8.20
N SER A 266 20.49 -1.35 -9.25
CA SER A 266 19.43 -0.58 -9.90
C SER A 266 19.72 -0.50 -11.38
N ILE A 267 18.71 -0.73 -12.20
CA ILE A 267 18.77 -0.51 -13.63
C ILE A 267 17.64 0.42 -14.07
N GLN A 268 17.92 1.19 -15.10
CA GLN A 268 16.94 1.94 -15.86
C GLN A 268 17.33 1.82 -17.34
N ILE A 269 16.36 1.51 -18.20
CA ILE A 269 16.50 1.46 -19.64
C ILE A 269 15.69 2.63 -20.23
N ASP A 270 16.31 3.36 -21.14
CA ASP A 270 15.69 4.51 -21.84
C ASP A 270 14.98 4.10 -23.14
#